data_AF-A0A380DUV7-F1
#
_entry.id   AF-A0A380DUV7-F1
#
_cell.length_a   1.000
_cell.length_b   1.000
_cell.length_c   1.000
_cell.angle_alpha   90.00
_cell.angle_beta   90.00
_cell.angle_gamma   90.00
#
_symmetry.space_group_name_H-M   'P 1'
#
loop_
_entity.id
_entity.type
_entity.pdbx_description
1 polymer ?
#
loop_
_entity_poly.entity_id
_entity_poly.type
_entity_poly.pdbx_seq_one_letter_code
_entity_poly.pdbx_strand_id
1 'polypeptide(L)'
;MTYRMKKWQKLSTITLLMAGVITLNGGEFRSIDKHQIAVADTNVQTPDYEKLRNTWLDVNYGYDKYDENNDAMKKKFEATENEAEKLLKEMKTESDRKYLWDSAKDLDTKSADMTRTYRNIEKIAEAMKHKNTKLNTPDNKNKVKDALEWLHENAYGKEPDKK
;
A
#
# COMPACT_ATOMS: atom_id res chain seq x y z
N MET A 1 -25.10 20.67 -5.74
CA MET A 1 -24.59 20.38 -7.10
C MET A 1 -24.13 18.92 -7.12
N THR A 2 -24.84 18.05 -7.84
CA THR A 2 -24.64 16.60 -7.81
C THR A 2 -23.39 16.21 -8.61
N TYR A 3 -22.33 15.77 -7.93
CA TYR A 3 -21.06 15.41 -8.55
C TYR A 3 -21.20 14.11 -9.37
N ARG A 4 -21.37 14.24 -10.70
CA ARG A 4 -21.36 13.11 -11.63
C ARG A 4 -19.92 12.70 -11.93
N MET A 5 -19.35 11.84 -11.09
CA MET A 5 -18.11 11.12 -11.42
C MET A 5 -18.32 10.26 -12.66
N LYS A 6 -17.41 10.35 -13.64
CA LYS A 6 -17.39 9.46 -14.81
C LYS A 6 -17.14 8.02 -14.36
N LYS A 7 -17.91 7.07 -14.91
CA LYS A 7 -17.94 5.64 -14.54
C LYS A 7 -16.55 4.98 -14.45
N TRP A 8 -15.60 5.44 -15.24
CA TRP A 8 -14.21 4.94 -15.29
C TRP A 8 -13.35 5.42 -14.11
N GLN A 9 -13.59 6.63 -13.59
CA GLN A 9 -12.89 7.14 -12.40
C GLN A 9 -13.31 6.38 -11.13
N LYS A 10 -14.57 5.93 -11.05
CA LYS A 10 -15.07 5.10 -9.94
C LYS A 10 -14.42 3.71 -9.90
N LEU A 11 -14.06 3.15 -11.07
CA LEU A 11 -13.44 1.83 -11.13
C LEU A 11 -11.97 1.88 -10.70
N SER A 12 -11.21 2.88 -11.14
CA SER A 12 -9.79 3.03 -10.74
C SER A 12 -9.61 3.36 -9.25
N THR A 13 -10.50 4.15 -8.64
CA THR A 13 -10.40 4.49 -7.22
C THR A 13 -10.71 3.32 -6.29
N ILE A 14 -11.63 2.42 -6.68
CA ILE A 14 -11.95 1.22 -5.89
C ILE A 14 -10.80 0.21 -5.90
N THR A 15 -10.03 0.10 -7.00
CA THR A 15 -8.86 -0.80 -7.06
C THR A 15 -7.68 -0.25 -6.26
N LEU A 16 -7.46 1.08 -6.26
CA LEU A 16 -6.34 1.73 -5.56
C LEU A 16 -6.50 1.78 -4.03
N LEU A 17 -7.72 1.97 -3.52
CA LEU A 17 -7.97 2.01 -2.06
C LEU A 17 -7.80 0.64 -1.39
N MET A 18 -8.08 -0.45 -2.11
CA MET A 18 -7.94 -1.80 -1.56
C MET A 18 -6.47 -2.20 -1.43
N ALA A 19 -5.59 -1.89 -2.38
CA ALA A 19 -4.17 -2.24 -2.29
C ALA A 19 -3.43 -1.52 -1.14
N GLY A 20 -3.76 -0.26 -0.84
CA GLY A 20 -3.10 0.53 0.22
C GLY A 20 -3.51 0.14 1.64
N VAL A 21 -4.79 -0.22 1.87
CA VAL A 21 -5.29 -0.63 3.19
C VAL A 21 -4.95 -2.10 3.50
N ILE A 22 -4.80 -2.94 2.47
CA ILE A 22 -4.61 -4.39 2.62
C ILE A 22 -3.16 -4.77 2.98
N THR A 23 -2.16 -3.92 2.72
CA THR A 23 -0.74 -4.26 2.97
C THR A 23 -0.26 -3.96 4.40
N LEU A 24 -0.86 -2.97 5.08
CA LEU A 24 -0.43 -2.49 6.41
C LEU A 24 -1.28 -2.94 7.61
N ASN A 25 -2.46 -3.56 7.42
CA ASN A 25 -3.34 -3.95 8.54
C ASN A 25 -2.90 -5.23 9.31
N GLY A 26 -1.63 -5.59 9.25
CA GLY A 26 -1.04 -6.61 10.12
C GLY A 26 -0.76 -6.04 11.52
N GLY A 27 -1.79 -5.95 12.37
CA GLY A 27 -1.64 -5.93 13.83
C GLY A 27 -1.03 -4.70 14.53
N GLU A 28 -0.27 -3.83 13.87
CA GLU A 28 0.54 -2.79 14.55
C GLU A 28 -0.11 -1.41 14.68
N PHE A 29 -1.35 -1.20 14.24
CA PHE A 29 -2.09 0.06 14.46
C PHE A 29 -2.94 0.10 15.74
N ARG A 30 -2.94 -0.97 16.55
CA ARG A 30 -3.75 -1.08 17.78
C ARG A 30 -3.06 -0.57 19.06
N SER A 31 -2.10 0.34 18.96
CA SER A 31 -1.41 0.88 20.14
C SER A 31 -1.60 2.38 20.31
N ILE A 32 -2.82 2.89 20.35
CA ILE A 32 -3.06 4.18 21.02
C ILE A 32 -4.34 4.08 21.87
N ASP A 33 -4.06 4.10 23.18
CA ASP A 33 -4.88 4.50 24.32
C ASP A 33 -6.21 3.80 24.61
N LYS A 34 -6.26 3.13 25.77
CA LYS A 34 -7.50 2.86 26.50
C LYS A 34 -7.25 2.96 28.00
N HIS A 35 -7.45 4.16 28.51
CA HIS A 35 -8.43 4.29 29.58
C HIS A 35 -9.68 3.51 29.15
N GLN A 36 -10.11 2.58 30.01
CA GLN A 36 -11.09 1.54 29.73
C GLN A 36 -12.37 2.07 29.05
N ILE A 37 -12.40 1.98 27.72
CA ILE A 37 -13.66 1.89 26.97
C ILE A 37 -13.80 0.41 26.64
N ALA A 38 -14.75 -0.25 27.32
CA ALA A 38 -15.21 -1.58 26.94
C ALA A 38 -15.70 -1.50 25.49
N VAL A 39 -14.83 -1.85 24.56
CA VAL A 39 -15.19 -1.98 23.15
C VAL A 39 -15.89 -3.32 23.06
N ALA A 40 -17.21 -3.27 22.95
CA ALA A 40 -18.02 -4.40 22.57
C ALA A 40 -17.35 -5.07 21.36
N ASP A 41 -17.14 -6.38 21.47
CA ASP A 41 -16.57 -7.20 20.41
C ASP A 41 -17.58 -7.24 19.25
N THR A 42 -17.52 -6.27 18.34
CA THR A 42 -18.37 -6.20 17.14
C THR A 42 -17.91 -7.15 16.03
N ASN A 43 -17.13 -8.18 16.40
CA ASN A 43 -16.34 -9.00 15.50
C ASN A 43 -17.10 -10.24 14.98
N VAL A 44 -18.39 -10.12 14.70
CA VAL A 44 -19.24 -11.26 14.28
C VAL A 44 -19.39 -11.33 12.75
N GLN A 45 -18.74 -10.45 11.98
CA GLN A 45 -18.88 -10.41 10.51
C GLN A 45 -17.57 -10.62 9.73
N THR A 46 -16.52 -11.09 10.41
CA THR A 46 -15.14 -11.15 9.89
C THR A 46 -14.66 -12.43 9.19
N PRO A 47 -15.29 -13.62 9.31
CA PRO A 47 -14.75 -14.82 8.64
C PRO A 47 -14.70 -14.70 7.13
N ASP A 48 -15.66 -14.03 6.50
CA ASP A 48 -15.80 -14.06 5.05
C ASP A 48 -14.96 -12.98 4.36
N TYR A 49 -14.75 -11.82 4.99
CA TYR A 49 -13.85 -10.79 4.44
C TYR A 49 -12.39 -11.24 4.44
N GLU A 50 -11.89 -11.79 5.55
CA GLU A 50 -10.50 -12.26 5.63
C GLU A 50 -10.25 -13.43 4.67
N LYS A 51 -11.22 -14.34 4.51
CA LYS A 51 -11.14 -15.40 3.48
C LYS A 51 -11.05 -14.81 2.08
N LEU A 52 -11.89 -13.83 1.74
CA LEU A 52 -11.87 -13.18 0.43
C LEU A 52 -10.56 -12.42 0.19
N ARG A 53 -10.06 -11.71 1.20
CA ARG A 53 -8.78 -11.01 1.17
C ARG A 53 -7.62 -11.99 0.93
N ASN A 54 -7.57 -13.09 1.66
CA ASN A 54 -6.53 -14.11 1.49
C ASN A 54 -6.64 -14.79 0.12
N THR A 55 -7.85 -15.11 -0.34
CA THR A 55 -8.08 -15.65 -1.69
C THR A 55 -7.57 -14.68 -2.77
N TRP A 56 -7.82 -13.38 -2.61
CA TRP A 56 -7.31 -12.37 -3.54
C TRP A 56 -5.78 -12.30 -3.52
N LEU A 57 -5.15 -12.38 -2.35
CA LEU A 57 -3.68 -12.42 -2.22
C LEU A 57 -3.09 -13.68 -2.88
N ASP A 58 -3.70 -14.84 -2.66
CA ASP A 58 -3.24 -16.12 -3.21
C ASP A 58 -3.32 -16.12 -4.74
N VAL A 59 -4.41 -15.59 -5.31
CA VAL A 59 -4.61 -15.54 -6.77
C VAL A 59 -3.67 -14.54 -7.45
N ASN A 60 -3.44 -13.36 -6.86
CA ASN A 60 -2.64 -12.32 -7.51
C ASN A 60 -1.13 -12.45 -7.25
N TYR A 61 -0.75 -12.85 -6.04
CA TYR A 61 0.65 -12.88 -5.61
C TYR A 61 1.16 -14.29 -5.31
N GLY A 62 0.32 -15.16 -4.73
CA GLY A 62 0.65 -16.57 -4.50
C GLY A 62 1.89 -16.79 -3.64
N TYR A 63 2.09 -15.97 -2.60
CA TYR A 63 3.30 -15.99 -1.77
C TYR A 63 3.62 -17.37 -1.18
N ASP A 64 2.59 -18.16 -0.87
CA ASP A 64 2.70 -19.50 -0.30
C ASP A 64 3.07 -20.57 -1.35
N LYS A 65 2.97 -20.26 -2.65
CA LYS A 65 3.30 -21.17 -3.77
C LYS A 65 4.74 -21.03 -4.28
N TYR A 66 5.55 -20.18 -3.65
CA TYR A 66 6.93 -19.97 -4.09
C TYR A 66 7.80 -21.21 -3.88
N ASP A 67 8.28 -21.75 -4.99
CA ASP A 67 9.24 -22.85 -5.06
C ASP A 67 10.66 -22.33 -5.31
N GLU A 68 11.54 -22.58 -4.35
CA GLU A 68 12.96 -22.21 -4.45
C GLU A 68 13.71 -22.99 -5.52
N ASN A 69 13.22 -24.12 -5.99
CA ASN A 69 13.85 -24.87 -7.07
C ASN A 69 13.39 -24.41 -8.46
N ASN A 70 12.42 -23.49 -8.53
CA ASN A 70 11.91 -22.96 -9.80
C ASN A 70 12.67 -21.68 -10.21
N ASP A 71 13.48 -21.79 -11.26
CA ASP A 71 14.30 -20.69 -11.77
C ASP A 71 13.49 -19.48 -12.23
N ALA A 72 12.27 -19.67 -12.76
CA ALA A 72 11.42 -18.57 -13.19
C ALA A 72 10.89 -17.78 -11.98
N MET A 73 10.50 -18.49 -10.91
CA MET A 73 10.05 -17.85 -9.66
C MET A 73 11.20 -17.10 -9.00
N LYS A 74 12.40 -17.68 -8.94
CA LYS A 74 13.62 -17.01 -8.47
C LYS A 74 13.90 -15.71 -9.22
N LYS A 75 13.92 -15.75 -10.56
CA LYS A 75 14.13 -14.55 -11.38
C LYS A 75 13.08 -13.47 -11.13
N LYS A 76 11.81 -13.86 -10.98
CA LYS A 76 10.73 -12.91 -10.64
C LYS A 76 10.98 -12.29 -9.26
N PHE A 77 11.30 -13.10 -8.26
CA PHE A 77 11.61 -12.62 -6.91
C PHE A 77 12.78 -11.65 -6.91
N GLU A 78 13.91 -12.00 -7.54
CA GLU A 78 15.09 -11.12 -7.62
C GLU A 78 14.77 -9.79 -8.31
N ALA A 79 13.98 -9.81 -9.39
CA ALA A 79 13.55 -8.60 -10.07
C ALA A 79 12.67 -7.71 -9.17
N THR A 80 11.69 -8.30 -8.49
CA THR A 80 10.80 -7.60 -7.56
C THR A 80 11.57 -7.03 -6.37
N GLU A 81 12.49 -7.81 -5.78
CA GLU A 81 13.33 -7.38 -4.65
C GLU A 81 14.24 -6.20 -5.04
N ASN A 82 14.93 -6.30 -6.19
CA ASN A 82 15.82 -5.23 -6.67
C ASN A 82 15.05 -3.94 -7.00
N GLU A 83 13.86 -4.07 -7.61
CA GLU A 83 13.02 -2.90 -7.91
C GLU A 83 12.53 -2.23 -6.60
N ALA A 84 12.05 -3.02 -5.64
CA ALA A 84 11.60 -2.50 -4.35
C ALA A 84 12.74 -1.85 -3.55
N GLU A 85 13.94 -2.45 -3.57
CA GLU A 85 15.12 -1.87 -2.93
C GLU A 85 15.46 -0.50 -3.53
N LYS A 86 15.43 -0.39 -4.86
CA LYS A 86 15.64 0.89 -5.55
C LYS A 86 14.57 1.92 -5.15
N LEU A 87 13.30 1.54 -5.15
CA LEU A 87 12.20 2.42 -4.77
C LEU A 87 12.33 2.90 -3.32
N LEU A 88 12.71 2.03 -2.38
CA LEU A 88 12.94 2.39 -0.98
C LEU A 88 14.13 3.34 -0.79
N LYS A 89 15.18 3.22 -1.61
CA LYS A 89 16.35 4.11 -1.60
C LYS A 89 16.02 5.49 -2.17
N GLU A 90 15.23 5.54 -3.24
CA GLU A 90 14.84 6.77 -3.93
C GLU A 90 13.66 7.50 -3.27
N MET A 91 12.96 6.85 -2.34
CA MET A 91 11.81 7.44 -1.66
C MET A 91 12.23 8.58 -0.76
N LYS A 92 11.62 9.74 -0.97
CA LYS A 92 11.79 10.93 -0.16
C LYS A 92 11.15 10.76 1.20
N THR A 93 11.91 11.03 2.25
CA THR A 93 11.48 10.88 3.65
C THR A 93 11.65 12.17 4.46
N GLU A 94 12.17 13.24 3.87
CA GLU A 94 12.29 14.55 4.49
C GLU A 94 10.91 15.15 4.84
N SER A 95 10.84 15.94 5.92
CA SER A 95 9.56 16.47 6.43
C SER A 95 8.93 17.55 5.55
N ASP A 96 9.74 18.25 4.75
CA ASP A 96 9.32 19.27 3.79
C ASP A 96 9.11 18.72 2.36
N ARG A 97 9.09 17.38 2.21
CA ARG A 97 8.86 16.73 0.92
C ARG A 97 7.52 17.15 0.32
N LYS A 98 7.53 17.31 -1.01
CA LYS A 98 6.34 17.64 -1.82
C LYS A 98 5.81 16.47 -2.63
N TYR A 99 6.56 15.38 -2.67
CA TYR A 99 6.28 14.14 -3.38
C TYR A 99 7.20 13.05 -2.83
N LEU A 100 6.90 11.78 -3.15
CA LEU A 100 7.67 10.63 -2.67
C LEU A 100 8.77 10.19 -3.62
N TRP A 101 8.58 10.33 -4.95
CA TRP A 101 9.57 9.97 -5.97
C TRP A 101 9.64 11.01 -7.08
N ASP A 102 10.84 11.35 -7.54
CA ASP A 102 11.06 12.30 -8.64
C ASP A 102 10.36 11.88 -9.95
N SER A 103 10.27 10.56 -10.17
CA SER A 103 9.59 9.99 -11.34
C SER A 103 8.05 10.15 -11.32
N ALA A 104 7.48 10.66 -10.22
CA ALA A 104 6.05 10.80 -9.99
C ALA A 104 5.73 12.03 -9.10
N LYS A 105 6.26 13.20 -9.45
CA LYS A 105 6.21 14.39 -8.60
C LYS A 105 4.92 15.22 -8.72
N ASP A 106 4.20 15.15 -9.83
CA ASP A 106 3.08 16.06 -10.12
C ASP A 106 1.73 15.51 -9.62
N LEU A 107 1.65 15.17 -8.32
CA LEU A 107 0.53 14.43 -7.72
C LEU A 107 -0.84 15.13 -7.80
N ASP A 108 -0.85 16.46 -7.67
CA ASP A 108 -2.10 17.26 -7.63
C ASP A 108 -2.74 17.50 -9.00
N THR A 109 -1.94 17.41 -10.07
CA THR A 109 -2.35 17.82 -11.43
C THR A 109 -2.32 16.66 -12.42
N LYS A 110 -1.49 15.63 -12.17
CA LYS A 110 -1.30 14.49 -13.07
C LYS A 110 -1.67 13.19 -12.37
N SER A 111 -2.90 12.72 -12.61
CA SER A 111 -3.43 11.47 -12.03
C SER A 111 -2.57 10.23 -12.34
N ALA A 112 -1.79 10.26 -13.42
CA ALA A 112 -0.82 9.21 -13.74
C ALA A 112 0.32 9.13 -12.71
N ASP A 113 0.79 10.27 -12.20
CA ASP A 113 1.85 10.33 -11.18
C ASP A 113 1.32 9.86 -9.82
N MET A 114 0.09 10.22 -9.49
CA MET A 114 -0.63 9.65 -8.33
C MET A 114 -0.69 8.12 -8.41
N THR A 115 -1.16 7.60 -9.54
CA THR A 115 -1.28 6.14 -9.75
C THR A 115 0.09 5.46 -9.68
N ARG A 116 1.13 6.06 -10.27
CA ARG A 116 2.50 5.55 -10.22
C ARG A 116 3.03 5.52 -8.79
N THR A 117 2.74 6.53 -8.00
CA THR A 117 3.16 6.62 -6.60
C THR A 117 2.55 5.49 -5.75
N TYR A 118 1.25 5.26 -5.85
CA TYR A 118 0.62 4.12 -5.15
C TYR A 118 1.12 2.76 -5.66
N ARG A 119 1.37 2.62 -6.97
CA ARG A 119 1.98 1.40 -7.53
C ARG A 119 3.40 1.16 -7.03
N ASN A 120 4.20 2.20 -6.84
CA ASN A 120 5.53 2.06 -6.25
C ASN A 120 5.43 1.51 -4.81
N ILE A 121 4.47 2.01 -4.03
CA ILE A 121 4.19 1.51 -2.67
C ILE A 121 3.74 0.04 -2.72
N GLU A 122 2.84 -0.32 -3.65
CA GLU A 122 2.38 -1.69 -3.85
C GLU A 122 3.54 -2.64 -4.16
N LYS A 123 4.46 -2.26 -5.07
CA LYS A 123 5.65 -3.06 -5.40
C LYS A 123 6.57 -3.27 -4.20
N ILE A 124 6.79 -2.23 -3.39
CA ILE A 124 7.55 -2.35 -2.15
C ILE A 124 6.86 -3.34 -1.21
N ALA A 125 5.54 -3.19 -1.03
CA ALA A 125 4.77 -4.06 -0.16
C ALA A 125 4.75 -5.52 -0.64
N GLU A 126 4.66 -5.75 -1.95
CA GLU A 126 4.77 -7.08 -2.57
C GLU A 126 6.09 -7.74 -2.20
N ALA A 127 7.22 -7.04 -2.42
CA ALA A 127 8.54 -7.54 -2.07
C ALA A 127 8.65 -7.86 -0.57
N MET A 128 8.22 -6.93 0.29
CA MET A 128 8.28 -7.09 1.75
C MET A 128 7.43 -8.23 2.31
N LYS A 129 6.43 -8.73 1.57
CA LYS A 129 5.62 -9.89 1.99
C LYS A 129 6.21 -11.23 1.58
N HIS A 130 7.21 -11.25 0.70
CA HIS A 130 7.84 -12.48 0.25
C HIS A 130 8.64 -13.14 1.38
N LYS A 131 8.53 -14.48 1.55
CA LYS A 131 9.19 -15.20 2.65
C LYS A 131 10.71 -15.05 2.71
N ASN A 132 11.35 -14.85 1.55
CA ASN A 132 12.81 -14.76 1.41
C ASN A 132 13.31 -13.32 1.29
N THR A 133 12.45 -12.31 1.43
CA THR A 133 12.86 -10.90 1.33
C THR A 133 13.77 -10.48 2.47
N LYS A 134 14.68 -9.54 2.18
CA LYS A 134 15.47 -8.82 3.19
C LYS A 134 14.89 -7.46 3.51
N LEU A 135 13.86 -7.02 2.78
CA LEU A 135 13.30 -5.67 2.87
C LEU A 135 12.26 -5.52 3.97
N ASN A 136 11.77 -6.61 4.58
CA ASN A 136 10.78 -6.59 5.65
C ASN A 136 11.37 -6.20 7.02
N THR A 137 11.98 -5.02 7.09
CA THR A 137 12.60 -4.47 8.31
C THR A 137 11.67 -3.45 8.98
N PRO A 138 11.79 -3.20 10.29
CA PRO A 138 11.04 -2.15 10.99
C PRO A 138 11.16 -0.77 10.31
N ASP A 139 12.37 -0.40 9.88
CA ASP A 139 12.62 0.88 9.22
C ASP A 139 11.86 1.00 7.89
N ASN A 140 11.89 -0.05 7.06
CA ASN A 140 11.17 -0.04 5.79
C ASN A 140 9.65 -0.05 5.98
N LYS A 141 9.14 -0.76 7.01
CA LYS A 141 7.72 -0.69 7.38
C LYS A 141 7.30 0.72 7.76
N ASN A 142 8.11 1.39 8.60
CA ASN A 142 7.86 2.76 9.02
C ASN A 142 7.87 3.72 7.83
N LYS A 143 8.84 3.57 6.92
CA LYS A 143 8.89 4.33 5.67
C LYS A 143 7.64 4.19 4.81
N VAL A 144 7.14 2.96 4.64
CA VAL A 144 5.91 2.70 3.85
C VAL A 144 4.67 3.27 4.54
N LYS A 145 4.59 3.16 5.88
CA LYS A 145 3.52 3.75 6.68
C LYS A 145 3.51 5.27 6.58
N ASP A 146 4.65 5.91 6.79
CA ASP A 146 4.86 7.36 6.66
C ASP A 146 4.49 7.86 5.26
N ALA A 147 4.87 7.12 4.21
CA ALA A 147 4.48 7.43 2.83
C ALA A 147 2.95 7.42 2.62
N LEU A 148 2.25 6.42 3.16
CA LEU A 148 0.79 6.31 3.03
C LEU A 148 0.05 7.38 3.84
N GLU A 149 0.51 7.69 5.06
CA GLU A 149 0.00 8.78 5.88
C GLU A 149 0.19 10.13 5.18
N TRP A 150 1.40 10.38 4.67
CA TRP A 150 1.70 11.61 3.93
C TRP A 150 0.82 11.76 2.68
N LEU A 151 0.59 10.71 1.91
CA LEU A 151 -0.30 10.75 0.74
C LEU A 151 -1.76 11.00 1.12
N HIS A 152 -2.21 10.44 2.25
CA HIS A 152 -3.54 10.71 2.76
C HIS A 152 -3.70 12.20 3.08
N GLU A 153 -2.77 12.79 3.81
CA GLU A 153 -2.84 14.21 4.19
C GLU A 153 -2.64 15.17 3.01
N ASN A 154 -1.72 14.86 2.10
CA ASN A 154 -1.20 15.82 1.13
C ASN A 154 -1.66 15.60 -0.31
N ALA A 155 -2.32 14.48 -0.62
CA ALA A 155 -2.65 14.15 -2.01
C ALA A 155 -4.09 13.66 -2.18
N TYR A 156 -4.45 12.52 -1.60
CA TYR A 156 -5.74 11.85 -1.86
C TYR A 156 -6.81 12.13 -0.80
N GLY A 157 -6.44 12.54 0.41
CA GLY A 157 -7.36 12.95 1.48
C GLY A 157 -7.60 14.46 1.58
N LYS A 158 -7.01 15.26 0.67
CA LYS A 158 -7.34 16.69 0.54
C LYS A 158 -8.83 16.84 0.21
N GLU A 159 -9.58 17.53 1.07
CA GLU A 159 -10.96 17.91 0.75
C GLU A 159 -10.97 18.69 -0.57
N PRO A 160 -11.85 18.33 -1.53
CA PRO A 160 -11.86 18.93 -2.86
C PRO A 160 -12.14 20.45 -2.84
N ASP A 161 -12.66 20.97 -1.72
CA ASP A 161 -13.15 22.34 -1.59
C ASP A 161 -12.12 23.33 -0.99
N LYS A 162 -10.88 22.90 -0.73
CA LYS A 162 -9.78 23.76 -0.25
C LYS A 162 -8.60 23.81 -1.23
N LYS A 163 -8.89 24.04 -2.51
CA LYS A 163 -7.89 24.34 -3.54
C LYS A 163 -7.81 25.84 -3.83
#